data_AF-A0A9P1L6A5-F1
#
_entry.id   AF-A0A9P1L6A5-F1
#
_cell.length_a   1.000
_cell.length_b   1.000
_cell.length_c   1.000
_cell.angle_alpha   90.00
_cell.angle_beta   90.00
_cell.angle_gamma   90.00
#
_symmetry.space_group_name_H-M   'P 1'
#
loop_
_entity.id
_entity.type
_entity.pdbx_description
1 polymer ?
#
loop_
_entity_poly.entity_id
_entity_poly.type
_entity_poly.pdbx_seq_one_letter_code
_entity_poly.pdbx_strand_id
1 'polypeptide(L)'
;MSNIEFNKLRKNKKNNIENTINNDEEYIHISNNSLKHHIKYNLIKDLKIVKSLNLKLRKFDGINFDCIEFNNCNLENSIFINCKMENVRFINCKMKKLIIKDSELNKIIFENNEMKKSNFINCDIKSNIIRDCDFKGASLIECNIYDFEFDDRLLTKFDEDTFFDKLKTEEEEDNFNFYKSIAYKFQQNNLLNHYGEYFYIYKISERKKLRGLEKLKSICLWLICGYGERPTYTLITSLEIIFLFTIMYMIFGLKLVNENVYLGLSINDFFRAFHFSIVTFTTVGYGDITPIGYSILLSGIEMFLGVTMVGIWTATLARKINR
;
A
#
# COMPACT_ATOMS: atom_id res chain seq x y z
N MET A 1 7.97 1.67 4.06
CA MET A 1 8.36 0.85 2.92
C MET A 1 8.66 1.77 1.75
N SER A 2 9.95 1.95 1.50
CA SER A 2 10.42 2.73 0.35
C SER A 2 10.12 1.97 -0.96
N ASN A 3 10.10 2.66 -2.10
CA ASN A 3 10.03 2.00 -3.41
C ASN A 3 11.13 0.94 -3.58
N ILE A 4 12.30 1.17 -2.98
CA ILE A 4 13.44 0.25 -3.00
C ILE A 4 13.10 -1.05 -2.28
N GLU A 5 12.48 -0.97 -1.10
CA GLU A 5 12.06 -2.15 -0.35
C GLU A 5 10.98 -2.94 -1.08
N PHE A 6 9.99 -2.28 -1.69
CA PHE A 6 8.96 -2.95 -2.50
C PHE A 6 9.58 -3.74 -3.65
N ASN A 7 10.52 -3.12 -4.39
CA ASN A 7 11.22 -3.78 -5.49
C ASN A 7 12.08 -4.95 -5.01
N LYS A 8 12.73 -4.82 -3.85
CA LYS A 8 13.53 -5.90 -3.25
C LYS A 8 12.65 -7.09 -2.84
N LEU A 9 11.51 -6.85 -2.17
CA LEU A 9 10.56 -7.91 -1.81
C LEU A 9 9.97 -8.59 -3.04
N ARG A 10 9.55 -7.79 -4.04
CA ARG A 10 9.06 -8.28 -5.34
C ARG A 10 10.07 -9.23 -5.97
N LYS A 11 11.31 -8.79 -6.15
CA LYS A 11 12.37 -9.58 -6.78
C LYS A 11 12.65 -10.88 -6.01
N ASN A 12 12.76 -10.81 -4.69
CA ASN A 12 13.03 -11.99 -3.87
C ASN A 12 11.90 -13.02 -3.94
N LYS A 13 10.63 -12.60 -3.77
CA LYS A 13 9.48 -13.50 -3.86
C LYS A 13 9.33 -14.08 -5.27
N LYS A 14 9.45 -13.26 -6.31
CA LYS A 14 9.37 -13.69 -7.71
C LYS A 14 10.42 -14.76 -8.04
N ASN A 15 11.68 -14.54 -7.68
CA ASN A 15 12.75 -15.52 -7.91
C ASN A 15 12.46 -16.87 -7.23
N ASN A 16 11.98 -16.85 -5.98
CA ASN A 16 11.64 -18.08 -5.26
C ASN A 16 10.51 -18.85 -5.93
N ILE A 17 9.51 -18.13 -6.46
CA ILE A 17 8.37 -18.74 -7.14
C ILE A 17 8.80 -19.26 -8.53
N GLU A 18 9.60 -18.52 -9.28
CA GLU A 18 10.16 -18.97 -10.56
C GLU A 18 11.00 -20.24 -10.41
N ASN A 19 11.83 -20.33 -9.36
CA ASN A 19 12.56 -21.56 -9.04
C ASN A 19 11.62 -22.75 -8.77
N THR A 20 10.49 -22.51 -8.12
CA THR A 20 9.48 -23.56 -7.86
C THR A 20 8.81 -24.01 -9.16
N ILE A 21 8.47 -23.08 -10.05
CA ILE A 21 7.83 -23.37 -11.34
C ILE A 21 8.78 -24.13 -12.28
N ASN A 22 10.08 -23.82 -12.22
CA ASN A 22 11.11 -24.44 -13.07
C ASN A 22 11.51 -25.84 -12.60
N ASN A 23 11.22 -26.20 -11.35
CA ASN A 23 11.46 -27.55 -10.82
C ASN A 23 10.34 -28.50 -11.24
N ASP A 24 10.32 -28.89 -12.51
CA ASP A 24 9.17 -29.56 -13.14
C ASP A 24 8.99 -31.05 -12.78
N GLU A 25 10.00 -31.70 -12.22
CA GLU A 25 10.02 -33.17 -12.02
C GLU A 25 8.94 -33.69 -11.06
N GLU A 26 8.44 -32.86 -10.15
CA GLU A 26 7.43 -33.26 -9.14
C GLU A 26 5.98 -33.13 -9.63
N TYR A 27 5.76 -32.57 -10.83
CA TYR A 27 4.43 -32.16 -11.29
C TYR A 27 3.82 -33.13 -12.31
N ILE A 28 2.55 -33.47 -12.09
CA ILE A 28 1.76 -34.09 -13.15
C ILE A 28 1.17 -32.97 -14.01
N HIS A 29 1.59 -32.93 -15.27
CA HIS A 29 1.18 -31.93 -16.25
C HIS A 29 -0.21 -32.24 -16.80
N ILE A 30 -1.04 -31.20 -16.85
CA ILE A 30 -2.39 -31.25 -17.39
C ILE A 30 -2.50 -30.17 -18.46
N SER A 31 -2.80 -30.61 -19.67
CA SER A 31 -3.20 -29.78 -20.81
C SER A 31 -4.70 -29.89 -21.05
N ASN A 32 -5.26 -28.99 -21.89
CA ASN A 32 -6.68 -29.04 -22.29
C ASN A 32 -7.15 -30.42 -22.77
N ASN A 33 -6.32 -31.14 -23.52
CA ASN A 33 -6.67 -32.46 -24.06
C ASN A 33 -6.74 -33.53 -22.95
N SER A 34 -5.86 -33.42 -21.95
CA SER A 34 -5.81 -34.36 -20.82
C SER A 34 -6.81 -34.03 -19.70
N LEU A 35 -7.33 -32.79 -19.65
CA LEU A 35 -8.13 -32.28 -18.55
C LEU A 35 -9.31 -33.19 -18.17
N LYS A 36 -10.02 -33.71 -19.17
CA LYS A 36 -11.19 -34.60 -18.98
C LYS A 36 -10.83 -35.92 -18.29
N HIS A 37 -9.58 -36.37 -18.39
CA HIS A 37 -9.11 -37.60 -17.74
C HIS A 37 -8.77 -37.35 -16.26
N HIS A 38 -8.35 -36.13 -15.92
CA HIS A 38 -7.92 -35.76 -14.57
C HIS A 38 -9.03 -35.12 -13.73
N ILE A 39 -9.95 -34.41 -14.36
CA ILE A 39 -11.05 -33.71 -13.69
C ILE A 39 -12.38 -34.30 -14.17
N LYS A 40 -13.04 -35.01 -13.26
CA LYS A 40 -14.44 -35.40 -13.40
C LYS A 40 -15.30 -34.41 -12.63
N TYR A 41 -16.43 -34.01 -13.22
CA TYR A 41 -17.37 -33.08 -12.63
C TYR A 41 -18.80 -33.55 -12.82
N ASN A 42 -19.67 -33.11 -11.91
CA ASN A 42 -21.11 -33.22 -12.06
C ASN A 42 -21.64 -31.91 -12.65
N LEU A 43 -22.54 -31.99 -13.61
CA LEU A 43 -23.16 -30.82 -14.21
C LEU A 43 -24.47 -30.51 -13.46
N ILE A 44 -24.57 -29.30 -12.89
CA ILE A 44 -25.81 -28.78 -12.30
C ILE A 44 -26.17 -27.49 -13.03
N LYS A 45 -27.22 -27.56 -13.87
CA LYS A 45 -27.51 -26.53 -14.89
C LYS A 45 -26.29 -26.31 -15.77
N ASP A 46 -25.72 -25.11 -15.80
CA ASP A 46 -24.53 -24.78 -16.59
C ASP A 46 -23.23 -24.83 -15.79
N LEU A 47 -23.31 -25.16 -14.50
CA LEU A 47 -22.17 -25.19 -13.59
C LEU A 47 -21.55 -26.59 -13.51
N LYS A 48 -20.24 -26.67 -13.75
CA LYS A 48 -19.43 -27.89 -13.59
C LYS A 48 -18.93 -27.97 -12.15
N ILE A 49 -19.34 -28.97 -11.37
CA ILE A 49 -18.93 -29.10 -9.96
C ILE A 49 -17.97 -30.28 -9.80
N VAL A 50 -16.75 -29.98 -9.37
CA VAL A 50 -15.71 -30.92 -8.98
C VAL A 50 -15.72 -31.04 -7.45
N LYS A 51 -15.97 -32.23 -6.90
CA LYS A 51 -16.04 -32.45 -5.45
C LYS A 51 -14.92 -33.36 -4.96
N SER A 52 -14.28 -32.96 -3.86
CA SER A 52 -13.37 -33.79 -3.07
C SER A 52 -12.22 -34.43 -3.85
N LEU A 53 -11.77 -33.77 -4.93
CA LEU A 53 -10.75 -34.30 -5.81
C LEU A 53 -9.35 -33.91 -5.30
N ASN A 54 -8.41 -34.87 -5.35
CA ASN A 54 -7.02 -34.60 -5.06
C ASN A 54 -6.26 -34.20 -6.33
N LEU A 55 -5.97 -32.91 -6.43
CA LEU A 55 -5.25 -32.23 -7.51
C LEU A 55 -3.92 -31.66 -7.02
N LYS A 56 -3.36 -32.17 -5.91
CA LYS A 56 -2.04 -31.76 -5.38
C LYS A 56 -0.93 -32.01 -6.40
N LEU A 57 0.05 -31.10 -6.47
CA LEU A 57 1.21 -31.20 -7.38
C LEU A 57 0.77 -31.42 -8.83
N ARG A 58 -0.20 -30.62 -9.30
CA ARG A 58 -0.63 -30.59 -10.70
C ARG A 58 -0.23 -29.27 -11.33
N LYS A 59 0.27 -29.34 -12.57
CA LYS A 59 0.60 -28.16 -13.38
C LYS A 59 -0.38 -28.07 -14.54
N PHE A 60 -1.30 -27.12 -14.47
CA PHE A 60 -2.27 -26.83 -15.51
C PHE A 60 -1.68 -25.73 -16.41
N ASP A 61 -1.54 -26.01 -17.70
CA ASP A 61 -0.95 -25.05 -18.65
C ASP A 61 -1.88 -24.81 -19.84
N GLY A 62 -2.18 -23.54 -20.11
CA GLY A 62 -2.98 -23.13 -21.27
C GLY A 62 -4.46 -23.52 -21.20
N ILE A 63 -4.98 -23.80 -20.00
CA ILE A 63 -6.33 -24.33 -19.81
C ILE A 63 -7.37 -23.23 -19.68
N ASN A 64 -8.52 -23.41 -20.34
CA ASN A 64 -9.70 -22.58 -20.15
C ASN A 64 -10.67 -23.24 -19.15
N PHE A 65 -10.85 -22.61 -18.00
CA PHE A 65 -11.85 -22.97 -17.00
C PHE A 65 -13.00 -21.98 -17.08
N ASP A 66 -14.17 -22.47 -17.50
CA ASP A 66 -15.39 -21.67 -17.58
C ASP A 66 -16.51 -22.34 -16.80
N CYS A 67 -17.13 -21.56 -15.91
CA CYS A 67 -18.26 -21.94 -15.06
C CYS A 67 -18.01 -23.24 -14.29
N ILE A 68 -16.89 -23.31 -13.56
CA ILE A 68 -16.49 -24.49 -12.77
C ILE A 68 -16.38 -24.14 -11.28
N GLU A 69 -16.89 -25.04 -10.42
CA GLU A 69 -16.76 -24.99 -8.98
C GLU A 69 -15.89 -26.15 -8.50
N PHE A 70 -14.80 -25.84 -7.81
CA PHE A 70 -14.00 -26.78 -7.04
C PHE A 70 -14.46 -26.72 -5.59
N ASN A 71 -14.97 -27.84 -5.08
CA ASN A 71 -15.54 -27.93 -3.73
C ASN A 71 -14.80 -29.02 -2.94
N ASN A 72 -14.25 -28.67 -1.77
CA ASN A 72 -13.46 -29.57 -0.92
C ASN A 72 -12.26 -30.23 -1.64
N CYS A 73 -11.71 -29.59 -2.68
CA CYS A 73 -10.60 -30.14 -3.44
C CYS A 73 -9.25 -29.83 -2.78
N ASN A 74 -8.26 -30.69 -3.03
CA ASN A 74 -6.88 -30.46 -2.62
C ASN A 74 -6.06 -30.00 -3.83
N LEU A 75 -5.61 -28.76 -3.82
CA LEU A 75 -4.80 -28.09 -4.83
C LEU A 75 -3.45 -27.62 -4.24
N GLU A 76 -3.00 -28.23 -3.14
CA GLU A 76 -1.73 -27.86 -2.50
C GLU A 76 -0.56 -27.96 -3.48
N ASN A 77 0.30 -26.94 -3.48
CA ASN A 77 1.47 -26.80 -4.35
C ASN A 77 1.17 -26.86 -5.86
N SER A 78 -0.10 -26.85 -6.28
CA SER A 78 -0.45 -26.92 -7.70
C SER A 78 -0.20 -25.58 -8.39
N ILE A 79 -0.01 -25.65 -9.70
CA ILE A 79 0.38 -24.52 -10.54
C ILE A 79 -0.63 -24.37 -11.67
N PHE A 80 -1.13 -23.16 -11.89
CA PHE A 80 -1.85 -22.76 -13.09
C PHE A 80 -1.02 -21.74 -13.86
N ILE A 81 -0.69 -22.02 -15.13
CA ILE A 81 0.08 -21.14 -16.00
C ILE A 81 -0.69 -20.91 -17.30
N ASN A 82 -0.69 -19.69 -17.83
CA ASN A 82 -1.34 -19.35 -19.10
C ASN A 82 -2.83 -19.74 -19.13
N CYS A 83 -3.49 -19.80 -17.96
CA CYS A 83 -4.87 -20.21 -17.85
C CYS A 83 -5.81 -19.04 -18.05
N LYS A 84 -6.99 -19.33 -18.60
CA LYS A 84 -8.13 -18.40 -18.60
C LYS A 84 -9.19 -18.97 -17.67
N MET A 85 -9.63 -18.17 -16.70
CA MET A 85 -10.61 -18.58 -15.70
C MET A 85 -11.74 -17.56 -15.67
N GLU A 86 -12.95 -18.00 -16.07
CA GLU A 86 -14.16 -17.19 -16.09
C GLU A 86 -15.22 -17.86 -15.20
N ASN A 87 -15.80 -17.10 -14.26
CA ASN A 87 -16.85 -17.59 -13.35
C ASN A 87 -16.43 -18.86 -12.57
N VAL A 88 -15.19 -18.90 -12.08
CA VAL A 88 -14.65 -20.04 -11.34
C VAL A 88 -14.85 -19.86 -9.84
N ARG A 89 -15.22 -20.93 -9.14
CA ARG A 89 -15.40 -20.90 -7.68
C ARG A 89 -14.51 -21.95 -7.01
N PHE A 90 -13.76 -21.54 -6.00
CA PHE A 90 -13.03 -22.44 -5.11
C PHE A 90 -13.67 -22.34 -3.73
N ILE A 91 -14.23 -23.44 -3.23
CA ILE A 91 -14.97 -23.49 -1.97
C ILE A 91 -14.39 -24.58 -1.09
N ASN A 92 -14.03 -24.24 0.15
CA ASN A 92 -13.49 -25.19 1.14
C ASN A 92 -12.27 -25.98 0.64
N CYS A 93 -11.46 -25.41 -0.25
CA CYS A 93 -10.32 -26.08 -0.86
C CYS A 93 -9.03 -25.86 -0.08
N LYS A 94 -8.15 -26.87 -0.10
CA LYS A 94 -6.77 -26.75 0.38
C LYS A 94 -5.91 -26.28 -0.77
N MET A 95 -5.40 -25.05 -0.69
CA MET A 95 -4.71 -24.38 -1.79
C MET A 95 -3.36 -23.81 -1.31
N LYS A 96 -2.79 -24.36 -0.24
CA LYS A 96 -1.51 -23.92 0.33
C LYS A 96 -0.41 -24.00 -0.73
N LYS A 97 0.39 -22.94 -0.86
CA LYS A 97 1.47 -22.80 -1.87
C LYS A 97 0.99 -22.96 -3.31
N LEU A 98 -0.30 -22.72 -3.59
CA LEU A 98 -0.78 -22.65 -4.97
C LEU A 98 -0.04 -21.54 -5.71
N ILE A 99 0.31 -21.77 -6.97
CA ILE A 99 0.86 -20.74 -7.85
C ILE A 99 -0.10 -20.53 -9.02
N ILE A 100 -0.44 -19.29 -9.32
CA ILE A 100 -1.13 -18.89 -10.54
C ILE A 100 -0.25 -17.87 -11.25
N LYS A 101 0.13 -18.13 -12.49
CA LYS A 101 1.08 -17.31 -13.24
C LYS A 101 0.56 -17.02 -14.65
N ASP A 102 0.83 -15.83 -15.16
CA ASP A 102 0.56 -15.45 -16.57
C ASP A 102 -0.88 -15.78 -17.00
N SER A 103 -1.86 -15.57 -16.10
CA SER A 103 -3.23 -16.07 -16.25
C SER A 103 -4.28 -14.96 -16.12
N GLU A 104 -5.42 -15.13 -16.80
CA GLU A 104 -6.58 -14.25 -16.75
C GLU A 104 -7.61 -14.81 -15.75
N LEU A 105 -7.97 -14.02 -14.75
CA LEU A 105 -8.81 -14.41 -13.62
C LEU A 105 -10.00 -13.45 -13.51
N ASN A 106 -11.13 -13.83 -14.09
CA ASN A 106 -12.33 -13.01 -14.14
C ASN A 106 -13.50 -13.65 -13.38
N LYS A 107 -14.10 -12.89 -12.45
CA LYS A 107 -15.23 -13.33 -11.61
C LYS A 107 -14.93 -14.62 -10.84
N ILE A 108 -13.73 -14.69 -10.26
CA ILE A 108 -13.33 -15.79 -9.39
C ILE A 108 -13.79 -15.52 -7.97
N ILE A 109 -14.42 -16.53 -7.36
CA ILE A 109 -14.78 -16.52 -5.95
C ILE A 109 -13.91 -17.52 -5.21
N PHE A 110 -13.16 -17.04 -4.22
CA PHE A 110 -12.49 -17.86 -3.23
C PHE A 110 -13.28 -17.81 -1.92
N GLU A 111 -13.82 -18.93 -1.46
CA GLU A 111 -14.62 -19.01 -0.25
C GLU A 111 -14.11 -20.11 0.69
N ASN A 112 -13.82 -19.76 1.95
CA ASN A 112 -13.39 -20.70 3.00
C ASN A 112 -12.16 -21.55 2.61
N ASN A 113 -11.21 -20.99 1.84
CA ASN A 113 -10.04 -21.72 1.36
C ASN A 113 -8.80 -21.54 2.25
N GLU A 114 -7.96 -22.57 2.31
CA GLU A 114 -6.62 -22.50 2.92
C GLU A 114 -5.58 -22.10 1.87
N MET A 115 -5.26 -20.80 1.75
CA MET A 115 -4.40 -20.23 0.70
C MET A 115 -3.04 -19.73 1.23
N LYS A 116 -2.53 -20.39 2.27
CA LYS A 116 -1.26 -20.01 2.89
C LYS A 116 -0.12 -20.07 1.88
N LYS A 117 0.67 -19.01 1.77
CA LYS A 117 1.83 -18.90 0.87
C LYS A 117 1.50 -19.09 -0.62
N SER A 118 0.24 -18.89 -1.00
CA SER A 118 -0.20 -18.97 -2.39
C SER A 118 0.16 -17.70 -3.15
N ASN A 119 0.55 -17.83 -4.40
CA ASN A 119 1.14 -16.72 -5.16
C ASN A 119 0.47 -16.55 -6.51
N PHE A 120 0.18 -15.30 -6.85
CA PHE A 120 -0.34 -14.88 -8.14
C PHE A 120 0.72 -13.98 -8.76
N ILE A 121 1.18 -14.31 -9.97
CA ILE A 121 2.25 -13.56 -10.65
C ILE A 121 1.81 -13.21 -12.06
N ASN A 122 1.93 -11.94 -12.43
CA ASN A 122 1.62 -11.50 -13.80
C ASN A 122 0.21 -11.94 -14.23
N CYS A 123 -0.77 -11.80 -13.34
CA CYS A 123 -2.16 -12.13 -13.62
C CYS A 123 -2.96 -10.86 -13.90
N ASP A 124 -3.97 -11.00 -14.76
CA ASP A 124 -5.02 -10.02 -14.93
C ASP A 124 -6.24 -10.46 -14.11
N ILE A 125 -6.58 -9.70 -13.08
CA ILE A 125 -7.59 -10.04 -12.07
C ILE A 125 -8.75 -9.06 -12.21
N LYS A 126 -9.96 -9.56 -12.47
CA LYS A 126 -11.16 -8.73 -12.70
C LYS A 126 -12.36 -9.24 -11.91
N SER A 127 -12.98 -8.38 -11.11
CA SER A 127 -14.22 -8.68 -10.36
C SER A 127 -14.12 -9.94 -9.48
N ASN A 128 -12.98 -10.10 -8.79
CA ASN A 128 -12.73 -11.27 -7.95
C ASN A 128 -13.10 -10.99 -6.48
N ILE A 129 -13.64 -12.01 -5.82
CA ILE A 129 -14.13 -11.92 -4.44
C ILE A 129 -13.41 -12.94 -3.57
N ILE A 130 -12.93 -12.50 -2.41
CA ILE A 130 -12.39 -13.36 -1.36
C ILE A 130 -13.33 -13.33 -0.16
N ARG A 131 -13.70 -14.52 0.30
CA ARG A 131 -14.53 -14.75 1.50
C ARG A 131 -13.84 -15.71 2.44
N ASP A 132 -13.60 -15.28 3.68
CA ASP A 132 -13.19 -16.14 4.79
C ASP A 132 -11.97 -17.06 4.50
N CYS A 133 -10.97 -16.55 3.76
CA CYS A 133 -9.81 -17.36 3.32
C CYS A 133 -8.56 -17.11 4.19
N ASP A 134 -7.71 -18.13 4.35
CA ASP A 134 -6.40 -17.98 5.02
C ASP A 134 -5.32 -17.58 4.00
N PHE A 135 -4.99 -16.29 3.92
CA PHE A 135 -4.02 -15.67 3.00
C PHE A 135 -2.65 -15.41 3.63
N LYS A 136 -2.34 -16.05 4.76
CA LYS A 136 -1.04 -15.90 5.45
C LYS A 136 0.13 -16.25 4.52
N GLY A 137 1.05 -15.32 4.32
CA GLY A 137 2.20 -15.43 3.44
C GLY A 137 1.89 -15.42 1.94
N ALA A 138 0.62 -15.25 1.56
CA ALA A 138 0.22 -15.18 0.17
C ALA A 138 0.76 -13.93 -0.51
N SER A 139 0.91 -13.96 -1.84
CA SER A 139 1.33 -12.77 -2.58
C SER A 139 0.68 -12.59 -3.94
N LEU A 140 0.42 -11.33 -4.29
CA LEU A 140 0.02 -10.90 -5.63
C LEU A 140 1.14 -10.01 -6.15
N ILE A 141 1.84 -10.47 -7.19
CA ILE A 141 3.07 -9.85 -7.69
C ILE A 141 2.87 -9.47 -9.15
N GLU A 142 3.15 -8.21 -9.49
CA GLU A 142 3.08 -7.75 -10.87
C GLU A 142 1.71 -8.04 -11.53
N CYS A 143 0.61 -8.00 -10.78
CA CYS A 143 -0.74 -8.24 -11.31
C CYS A 143 -1.43 -6.93 -11.70
N ASN A 144 -2.34 -7.02 -12.67
CA ASN A 144 -3.35 -6.01 -12.90
C ASN A 144 -4.61 -6.41 -12.15
N ILE A 145 -5.22 -5.47 -11.43
CA ILE A 145 -6.34 -5.78 -10.55
C ILE A 145 -7.39 -4.71 -10.73
N TYR A 146 -8.56 -5.16 -11.16
CA TYR A 146 -9.74 -4.35 -11.35
C TYR A 146 -10.85 -4.98 -10.52
N ASP A 147 -11.45 -4.21 -9.62
CA ASP A 147 -12.60 -4.68 -8.83
C ASP A 147 -12.27 -5.97 -8.02
N PHE A 148 -11.60 -5.78 -6.89
CA PHE A 148 -11.16 -6.88 -6.02
C PHE A 148 -11.62 -6.63 -4.59
N GLU A 149 -12.44 -7.54 -4.09
CA GLU A 149 -13.20 -7.33 -2.87
C GLU A 149 -12.96 -8.42 -1.83
N PHE A 150 -12.96 -8.01 -0.57
CA PHE A 150 -13.06 -8.90 0.57
C PHE A 150 -14.47 -8.81 1.12
N ASP A 151 -15.31 -9.80 0.80
CA ASP A 151 -16.70 -9.90 1.21
C ASP A 151 -16.81 -10.97 2.32
N ASP A 152 -16.29 -10.63 3.50
CA ASP A 152 -16.13 -11.57 4.61
C ASP A 152 -16.55 -10.98 5.95
N ARG A 153 -16.82 -11.85 6.92
CA ARG A 153 -17.13 -11.46 8.31
C ARG A 153 -15.86 -11.34 9.15
N LEU A 154 -14.82 -10.71 8.61
CA LEU A 154 -13.49 -10.52 9.23
C LEU A 154 -12.69 -11.82 9.42
N LEU A 155 -13.00 -12.90 8.69
CA LEU A 155 -12.29 -14.17 8.86
C LEU A 155 -11.08 -14.33 7.92
N THR A 156 -10.92 -13.48 6.91
CA THR A 156 -9.75 -13.54 6.02
C THR A 156 -8.49 -13.15 6.78
N LYS A 157 -7.49 -14.04 6.78
CA LYS A 157 -6.28 -13.92 7.61
C LYS A 157 -5.06 -13.50 6.81
N PHE A 158 -4.34 -12.50 7.27
CA PHE A 158 -3.02 -12.09 6.77
C PHE A 158 -1.95 -12.30 7.85
N ASP A 159 -0.68 -12.27 7.45
CA ASP A 159 0.48 -12.17 8.34
C ASP A 159 1.53 -11.20 7.76
N GLU A 160 2.68 -11.10 8.40
CA GLU A 160 3.78 -10.22 7.97
C GLU A 160 4.42 -10.63 6.64
N ASP A 161 4.24 -11.89 6.21
CA ASP A 161 4.75 -12.39 4.94
C ASP A 161 3.75 -12.13 3.79
N THR A 162 2.50 -11.76 4.08
CA THR A 162 1.50 -11.45 3.07
C THR A 162 1.90 -10.19 2.30
N PHE A 163 1.93 -10.26 0.95
CA PHE A 163 2.46 -9.18 0.12
C PHE A 163 1.62 -8.92 -1.12
N PHE A 164 1.07 -7.71 -1.23
CA PHE A 164 0.40 -7.21 -2.42
C PHE A 164 1.28 -6.17 -3.09
N ASP A 165 1.71 -6.45 -4.31
CA ASP A 165 2.59 -5.57 -5.05
C ASP A 165 1.84 -4.36 -5.63
N LYS A 166 2.59 -3.37 -6.12
CA LYS A 166 2.01 -2.29 -6.89
C LYS A 166 1.46 -2.81 -8.22
N LEU A 167 0.28 -2.33 -8.59
CA LEU A 167 -0.38 -2.61 -9.87
C LEU A 167 0.51 -2.15 -11.03
N LYS A 168 0.54 -2.92 -12.14
CA LYS A 168 1.35 -2.56 -13.32
C LYS A 168 0.81 -1.35 -14.06
N THR A 169 -0.49 -1.29 -14.24
CA THR A 169 -1.14 -0.20 -14.98
C THR A 169 -1.57 0.91 -14.01
N GLU A 170 -0.94 2.08 -14.11
CA GLU A 170 -1.32 3.26 -13.32
C GLU A 170 -2.55 4.01 -13.88
N GLU A 171 -3.03 3.63 -15.07
CA GLU A 171 -3.93 4.45 -15.89
C GLU A 171 -5.44 4.25 -15.65
N GLU A 172 -5.89 3.27 -14.86
CA GLU A 172 -7.32 3.02 -14.70
C GLU A 172 -7.95 3.51 -13.41
N GLU A 173 -9.19 3.94 -13.61
CA GLU A 173 -10.07 4.74 -12.78
C GLU A 173 -10.57 4.00 -11.51
N ASP A 174 -9.89 2.98 -10.97
CA ASP A 174 -10.29 2.31 -9.72
C ASP A 174 -9.20 1.65 -8.85
N ASN A 175 -7.94 1.95 -9.12
CA ASN A 175 -6.81 1.37 -8.39
C ASN A 175 -6.75 1.68 -6.88
N PHE A 176 -7.39 2.76 -6.42
CA PHE A 176 -7.33 3.13 -4.99
C PHE A 176 -8.20 2.24 -4.11
N ASN A 177 -9.32 1.71 -4.62
CA ASN A 177 -10.23 0.85 -3.85
C ASN A 177 -9.54 -0.46 -3.45
N PHE A 178 -8.70 -0.99 -4.33
CA PHE A 178 -7.85 -2.14 -4.05
C PHE A 178 -6.88 -1.87 -2.88
N TYR A 179 -6.11 -0.79 -2.93
CA TYR A 179 -5.19 -0.45 -1.83
C TYR A 179 -5.95 -0.14 -0.53
N LYS A 180 -7.14 0.46 -0.62
CA LYS A 180 -8.02 0.70 0.52
C LYS A 180 -8.45 -0.61 1.16
N SER A 181 -8.96 -1.57 0.38
CA SER A 181 -9.44 -2.85 0.89
C SER A 181 -8.31 -3.64 1.56
N ILE A 182 -7.13 -3.68 0.95
CA ILE A 182 -5.93 -4.31 1.52
C ILE A 182 -5.51 -3.64 2.83
N ALA A 183 -5.40 -2.31 2.86
CA ALA A 183 -5.00 -1.59 4.06
C ALA A 183 -5.91 -1.95 5.23
N TYR A 184 -7.22 -1.79 5.06
CA TYR A 184 -8.17 -2.12 6.13
C TYR A 184 -8.16 -3.61 6.50
N LYS A 185 -7.88 -4.52 5.57
CA LYS A 185 -7.74 -5.94 5.89
C LYS A 185 -6.48 -6.23 6.72
N PHE A 186 -5.35 -5.56 6.46
CA PHE A 186 -4.18 -5.60 7.34
C PHE A 186 -4.49 -5.03 8.73
N GLN A 187 -5.24 -3.95 8.81
CA GLN A 187 -5.67 -3.36 10.09
C GLN A 187 -6.53 -4.35 10.89
N GLN A 188 -7.49 -5.02 10.26
CA GLN A 188 -8.34 -6.04 10.88
C GLN A 188 -7.53 -7.24 11.41
N ASN A 189 -6.39 -7.52 10.80
CA ASN A 189 -5.44 -8.55 11.24
C ASN A 189 -4.41 -8.04 12.26
N ASN A 190 -4.56 -6.82 12.79
CA ASN A 190 -3.62 -6.14 13.71
C ASN A 190 -2.19 -5.97 13.15
N LEU A 191 -2.03 -5.94 11.83
CA LEU A 191 -0.74 -5.75 11.16
C LEU A 191 -0.54 -4.26 10.84
N LEU A 192 -0.33 -3.46 11.88
CA LEU A 192 -0.41 -2.00 11.78
C LEU A 192 0.71 -1.37 10.95
N ASN A 193 1.88 -2.01 10.90
CA ASN A 193 2.98 -1.57 10.03
C ASN A 193 2.61 -1.72 8.56
N HIS A 194 2.08 -2.88 8.15
CA HIS A 194 1.59 -3.10 6.78
C HIS A 194 0.41 -2.19 6.45
N TYR A 195 -0.54 -2.03 7.39
CA TYR A 195 -1.64 -1.08 7.25
C TYR A 195 -1.15 0.32 6.88
N GLY A 196 -0.18 0.88 7.62
CA GLY A 196 0.33 2.22 7.35
C GLY A 196 0.95 2.38 5.95
N GLU A 197 1.64 1.34 5.47
CA GLU A 197 2.23 1.32 4.12
C GLU A 197 1.17 1.34 3.02
N TYR A 198 0.21 0.41 3.09
CA TYR A 198 -0.87 0.34 2.10
C TYR A 198 -1.83 1.52 2.21
N PHE A 199 -2.07 2.04 3.41
CA PHE A 199 -2.89 3.24 3.64
C PHE A 199 -2.27 4.47 2.99
N TYR A 200 -0.95 4.64 3.11
CA TYR A 200 -0.23 5.74 2.46
C TYR A 200 -0.36 5.66 0.93
N ILE A 201 -0.19 4.47 0.35
CA ILE A 201 -0.35 4.24 -1.10
C ILE A 201 -1.79 4.51 -1.53
N TYR A 202 -2.78 4.02 -0.77
CA TYR A 202 -4.19 4.30 -0.99
C TYR A 202 -4.46 5.80 -1.04
N LYS A 203 -4.00 6.59 -0.05
CA LYS A 203 -4.24 8.04 0.00
C LYS A 203 -3.58 8.81 -1.14
N ILE A 204 -2.39 8.40 -1.58
CA ILE A 204 -1.77 8.97 -2.78
C ILE A 204 -2.63 8.69 -4.02
N SER A 205 -3.09 7.45 -4.18
CA SER A 205 -3.91 7.04 -5.32
C SER A 205 -5.28 7.74 -5.32
N GLU A 206 -5.93 7.86 -4.16
CA GLU A 206 -7.20 8.58 -3.97
C GLU A 206 -7.04 10.07 -4.36
N ARG A 207 -5.95 10.71 -3.93
CA ARG A 207 -5.67 12.12 -4.24
C ARG A 207 -5.63 12.41 -5.75
N LYS A 208 -5.18 11.47 -6.59
CA LYS A 208 -5.15 11.64 -8.05
C LYS A 208 -6.56 11.90 -8.62
N LYS A 209 -7.61 11.33 -8.00
CA LYS A 209 -9.02 11.48 -8.41
C LYS A 209 -9.74 12.69 -7.83
N LEU A 210 -9.32 13.16 -6.65
CA LEU A 210 -9.96 14.32 -6.01
C LEU A 210 -9.86 15.59 -6.87
N ARG A 211 -10.86 16.47 -6.77
CA ARG A 211 -10.91 17.77 -7.46
C ARG A 211 -11.21 18.91 -6.46
N GLY A 212 -10.91 20.15 -6.85
CA GLY A 212 -11.22 21.34 -6.06
C GLY A 212 -10.63 21.36 -4.65
N LEU A 213 -11.43 21.79 -3.67
CA LEU A 213 -11.03 21.95 -2.26
C LEU A 213 -10.61 20.64 -1.60
N GLU A 214 -11.23 19.51 -1.97
CA GLU A 214 -10.87 18.20 -1.41
C GLU A 214 -9.46 17.78 -1.81
N LYS A 215 -9.07 18.05 -3.06
CA LYS A 215 -7.71 17.82 -3.54
C LYS A 215 -6.71 18.68 -2.77
N LEU A 216 -7.01 19.97 -2.59
CA LEU A 216 -6.17 20.88 -1.81
C LEU A 216 -6.00 20.41 -0.37
N LYS A 217 -7.09 20.03 0.31
CA LYS A 217 -7.02 19.45 1.66
C LYS A 217 -6.13 18.21 1.72
N SER A 218 -6.26 17.32 0.73
CA SER A 218 -5.43 16.12 0.63
C SER A 218 -3.96 16.43 0.38
N ILE A 219 -3.65 17.45 -0.44
CA ILE A 219 -2.28 17.93 -0.67
C ILE A 219 -1.71 18.52 0.62
N CYS A 220 -2.45 19.34 1.36
CA CYS A 220 -2.00 19.90 2.63
C CYS A 220 -1.67 18.80 3.65
N LEU A 221 -2.56 17.81 3.82
CA LEU A 221 -2.31 16.67 4.71
C LEU A 221 -1.11 15.82 4.29
N TRP A 222 -0.88 15.70 2.98
CA TRP A 222 0.29 15.02 2.46
C TRP A 222 1.58 15.78 2.75
N LEU A 223 1.60 17.10 2.53
CA LEU A 223 2.77 17.94 2.81
C LEU A 223 3.10 17.95 4.29
N ILE A 224 2.12 18.29 5.15
CA ILE A 224 2.33 18.50 6.59
C ILE A 224 2.79 17.24 7.32
N CYS A 225 2.24 16.07 6.98
CA CYS A 225 2.50 14.85 7.76
C CYS A 225 2.50 13.55 6.96
N GLY A 226 2.52 13.61 5.62
CA GLY A 226 2.47 12.42 4.77
C GLY A 226 1.25 11.55 5.08
N TYR A 227 0.08 12.18 5.25
CA TYR A 227 -1.16 11.52 5.71
C TYR A 227 -1.10 10.91 7.12
N GLY A 228 -0.14 11.34 7.94
CA GLY A 228 0.09 10.86 9.30
C GLY A 228 0.90 9.56 9.38
N GLU A 229 1.41 9.07 8.25
CA GLU A 229 2.16 7.81 8.16
C GLU A 229 3.67 8.04 7.93
N ARG A 230 4.09 9.27 7.59
CA ARG A 230 5.48 9.62 7.30
C ARG A 230 5.94 10.81 8.17
N PRO A 231 6.50 10.59 9.37
CA PRO A 231 6.93 11.68 10.26
C PRO A 231 8.05 12.55 9.67
N THR A 232 8.80 12.03 8.70
CA THR A 232 9.84 12.78 7.98
C THR A 232 9.27 13.98 7.21
N TYR A 233 8.01 13.91 6.75
CA TYR A 233 7.35 15.02 6.05
C TYR A 233 7.14 16.22 6.98
N THR A 234 6.79 15.96 8.25
CA THR A 234 6.60 17.02 9.24
C THR A 234 7.91 17.73 9.56
N LEU A 235 9.04 17.02 9.58
CA LEU A 235 10.37 17.63 9.74
C LEU A 235 10.74 18.51 8.55
N ILE A 236 10.57 17.99 7.33
CA ILE A 236 10.88 18.73 6.09
C ILE A 236 10.03 20.00 6.01
N THR A 237 8.71 19.88 6.22
CA THR A 237 7.82 21.05 6.20
C THR A 237 8.09 22.04 7.33
N SER A 238 8.53 21.58 8.50
CA SER A 238 8.99 22.48 9.58
C SER A 238 10.19 23.31 9.13
N LEU A 239 11.17 22.68 8.47
CA LEU A 239 12.32 23.38 7.90
C LEU A 239 11.91 24.36 6.79
N GLU A 240 11.00 23.97 5.90
CA GLU A 240 10.47 24.86 4.85
C GLU A 240 9.78 26.10 5.43
N ILE A 241 9.00 25.93 6.52
CA ILE A 241 8.39 27.06 7.24
C ILE A 241 9.48 27.98 7.80
N ILE A 242 10.47 27.45 8.50
CA ILE A 242 11.59 28.24 9.05
C ILE A 242 12.29 29.03 7.94
N PHE A 243 12.60 28.39 6.81
CA PHE A 243 13.24 29.08 5.68
C PHE A 243 12.35 30.17 5.07
N LEU A 244 11.05 29.92 4.93
CA LEU A 244 10.09 30.91 4.43
C LEU A 244 10.03 32.14 5.35
N PHE A 245 9.90 31.93 6.66
CA PHE A 245 9.84 33.02 7.63
C PHE A 245 11.16 33.78 7.73
N THR A 246 12.30 33.10 7.62
CA THR A 246 13.61 33.73 7.50
C THR A 246 13.65 34.78 6.37
N ILE A 247 13.16 34.41 5.19
CA ILE A 247 13.10 35.33 4.04
C ILE A 247 12.13 36.49 4.33
N MET A 248 10.97 36.21 4.93
CA MET A 248 10.01 37.26 5.29
C MET A 248 10.61 38.25 6.30
N TYR A 249 11.35 37.78 7.30
CA TYR A 249 11.99 38.65 8.28
C TYR A 249 13.09 39.53 7.70
N MET A 250 13.80 39.06 6.67
CA MET A 250 14.74 39.93 5.95
C MET A 250 14.02 41.06 5.20
N ILE A 251 12.78 40.84 4.75
CA ILE A 251 11.98 41.85 4.03
C ILE A 251 11.34 42.85 5.00
N PHE A 252 10.74 42.36 6.09
CA PHE A 252 9.98 43.18 7.04
C PHE A 252 10.82 43.77 8.19
N GLY A 253 12.04 43.24 8.37
CA GLY A 253 13.04 43.77 9.30
C GLY A 253 12.97 43.15 10.70
N LEU A 254 14.13 43.10 11.31
CA LEU A 254 14.39 42.64 12.69
C LEU A 254 15.37 43.62 13.34
N LYS A 255 15.32 43.73 14.67
CA LYS A 255 16.16 44.62 15.47
C LYS A 255 16.96 43.84 16.52
N LEU A 256 18.26 44.10 16.60
CA LEU A 256 19.11 43.61 17.69
C LEU A 256 18.82 44.40 18.97
N VAL A 257 18.76 43.72 20.13
CA VAL A 257 18.45 44.40 21.40
C VAL A 257 19.63 45.26 21.87
N ASN A 258 20.86 44.81 21.65
CA ASN A 258 22.07 45.47 22.16
C ASN A 258 22.65 46.54 21.21
N GLU A 259 22.21 46.57 19.95
CA GLU A 259 22.65 47.53 18.95
C GLU A 259 21.39 48.09 18.27
N ASN A 260 21.24 49.42 18.15
CA ASN A 260 20.14 50.01 17.37
C ASN A 260 20.35 49.81 15.84
N VAL A 261 20.73 48.60 15.45
CA VAL A 261 21.05 48.18 14.09
C VAL A 261 19.88 47.36 13.57
N TYR A 262 19.38 47.76 12.41
CA TYR A 262 18.41 47.00 11.64
C TYR A 262 19.14 45.99 10.78
N LEU A 263 18.62 44.76 10.74
CA LEU A 263 19.15 43.71 9.85
C LEU A 263 18.95 44.12 8.39
N GLY A 264 20.03 44.09 7.60
CA GLY A 264 20.03 44.38 6.17
C GLY A 264 19.99 43.12 5.31
N LEU A 265 20.53 43.20 4.09
CA LEU A 265 20.57 42.09 3.12
C LEU A 265 21.90 41.31 3.12
N SER A 266 22.69 41.40 4.19
CA SER A 266 23.97 40.68 4.29
C SER A 266 23.77 39.17 4.54
N ILE A 267 24.73 38.35 4.16
CA ILE A 267 24.78 36.92 4.50
C ILE A 267 24.75 36.72 6.03
N ASN A 268 25.44 37.58 6.78
CA ASN A 268 25.40 37.53 8.25
C ASN A 268 24.01 37.85 8.79
N ASP A 269 23.28 38.74 8.12
CA ASP A 269 21.92 39.12 8.51
C ASP A 269 20.93 37.99 8.20
N PHE A 270 21.14 37.25 7.11
CA PHE A 270 20.40 36.02 6.81
C PHE A 270 20.56 34.99 7.94
N PHE A 271 21.78 34.72 8.39
CA PHE A 271 22.00 33.75 9.49
C PHE A 271 21.38 34.22 10.81
N ARG A 272 21.37 35.53 11.09
CA ARG A 272 20.68 36.10 12.26
C ARG A 272 19.16 35.99 12.14
N ALA A 273 18.59 36.26 10.97
CA ALA A 273 17.16 36.07 10.71
C ALA A 273 16.75 34.59 10.78
N PHE A 274 17.61 33.69 10.28
CA PHE A 274 17.42 32.25 10.37
C PHE A 274 17.45 31.76 11.82
N HIS A 275 18.41 32.24 12.60
CA HIS A 275 18.46 32.00 14.04
C HIS A 275 17.18 32.46 14.74
N PHE A 276 16.72 33.69 14.45
CA PHE A 276 15.48 34.22 15.01
C PHE A 276 14.27 33.36 14.65
N SER A 277 14.15 32.92 13.39
CA SER A 277 13.09 32.03 12.92
C SER A 277 13.12 30.67 13.63
N ILE A 278 14.28 30.02 13.79
CA ILE A 278 14.41 28.77 14.56
C ILE A 278 13.90 28.94 16.00
N VAL A 279 14.35 29.99 16.68
CA VAL A 279 14.03 30.25 18.09
C VAL A 279 12.56 30.60 18.28
N THR A 280 11.97 31.29 17.30
CA THR A 280 10.54 31.63 17.25
C THR A 280 9.68 30.40 16.98
N PHE A 281 10.04 29.61 15.96
CA PHE A 281 9.37 28.35 15.63
C PHE A 281 9.40 27.33 16.77
N THR A 282 10.52 27.22 17.47
CA THR A 282 10.67 26.33 18.64
C THR A 282 10.12 26.93 19.94
N THR A 283 9.62 28.17 19.88
CA THR A 283 9.12 28.96 21.02
C THR A 283 10.09 29.08 22.21
N VAL A 284 11.40 29.02 21.95
CA VAL A 284 12.42 29.16 23.00
C VAL A 284 12.60 30.63 23.39
N GLY A 285 12.60 31.54 22.42
CA GLY A 285 12.62 32.99 22.65
C GLY A 285 13.81 33.54 23.45
N TYR A 286 15.05 33.42 22.96
CA TYR A 286 16.25 33.92 23.67
C TYR A 286 16.29 35.43 23.95
N GLY A 287 15.50 36.22 23.22
CA GLY A 287 15.35 37.67 23.47
C GLY A 287 16.53 38.54 23.02
N ASP A 288 17.42 37.99 22.20
CA ASP A 288 18.58 38.67 21.60
C ASP A 288 18.20 39.50 20.36
N ILE A 289 17.20 39.03 19.61
CA ILE A 289 16.65 39.67 18.42
C ILE A 289 15.14 39.88 18.64
N THR A 290 14.64 41.05 18.26
CA THR A 290 13.23 41.43 18.39
C THR A 290 12.63 41.79 17.03
N PRO A 291 11.39 41.36 16.76
CA PRO A 291 10.70 41.74 15.54
C PRO A 291 10.18 43.17 15.65
N ILE A 292 10.11 43.86 14.51
CA ILE A 292 9.61 45.22 14.39
C ILE A 292 8.53 45.29 13.31
N GLY A 293 7.61 46.25 13.42
CA GLY A 293 6.55 46.45 12.43
C GLY A 293 5.75 45.19 12.16
N TYR A 294 5.62 44.80 10.88
CA TYR A 294 4.88 43.61 10.48
C TYR A 294 5.50 42.29 10.96
N SER A 295 6.81 42.26 11.24
CA SER A 295 7.48 41.06 11.77
C SER A 295 6.91 40.61 13.11
N ILE A 296 6.27 41.50 13.88
CA ILE A 296 5.63 41.15 15.17
C ILE A 296 4.46 40.20 14.96
N LEU A 297 3.62 40.47 13.95
CA LEU A 297 2.51 39.60 13.60
C LEU A 297 3.02 38.28 13.00
N LEU A 298 4.05 38.35 12.15
CA LEU A 298 4.67 37.17 11.56
C LEU A 298 5.26 36.23 12.62
N SER A 299 5.93 36.77 13.64
CA SER A 299 6.44 35.94 14.74
C SER A 299 5.32 35.25 15.51
N GLY A 300 4.18 35.90 15.71
CA GLY A 300 3.03 35.26 16.34
C GLY A 300 2.48 34.08 15.51
N ILE A 301 2.39 34.24 14.19
CA ILE A 301 1.95 33.18 13.27
C ILE A 301 2.97 32.03 13.25
N GLU A 302 4.27 32.34 13.16
CA GLU A 302 5.33 31.35 13.15
C GLU A 302 5.37 30.53 14.44
N MET A 303 5.23 31.16 15.61
CA MET A 303 5.15 30.47 16.90
C MET A 303 3.98 29.49 16.92
N PHE A 304 2.79 29.90 16.45
CA PHE A 304 1.63 29.03 16.39
C PHE A 304 1.84 27.84 15.44
N LEU A 305 2.42 28.09 14.27
CA LEU A 305 2.80 27.02 13.33
C LEU A 305 3.84 26.08 13.93
N GLY A 306 4.83 26.61 14.64
CA GLY A 306 5.88 25.84 15.29
C GLY A 306 5.34 24.86 16.33
N VAL A 307 4.54 25.34 17.28
CA VAL A 307 3.93 24.49 18.32
C VAL A 307 3.03 23.41 17.71
N THR A 308 2.23 23.77 16.70
CA THR A 308 1.35 22.79 16.03
C THR A 308 2.15 21.73 15.26
N MET A 309 3.22 22.11 14.56
CA MET A 309 4.09 21.18 13.83
C MET A 309 4.83 20.22 14.75
N VAL A 310 5.34 20.69 15.90
CA VAL A 310 5.95 19.82 16.93
C VAL A 310 4.92 18.81 17.46
N GLY A 311 3.68 19.25 17.70
CA GLY A 311 2.57 18.36 18.10
C GLY A 311 2.24 17.29 17.04
N ILE A 312 2.22 17.67 15.76
CA ILE A 312 1.99 16.72 14.66
C ILE A 312 3.15 15.74 14.53
N TRP A 313 4.39 16.21 14.66
CA TRP A 313 5.58 15.38 14.56
C TRP A 313 5.62 14.34 15.67
N THR A 314 5.41 14.75 16.92
CA THR A 314 5.34 13.84 18.08
C THR A 314 4.21 12.81 17.92
N ALA A 315 3.02 13.23 17.49
CA ALA A 315 1.88 12.33 17.29
C ALA A 315 2.12 11.30 16.16
N THR A 316 2.75 11.71 15.06
CA THR A 316 3.08 10.80 13.95
C THR A 316 4.22 9.85 14.28
N LEU A 317 5.21 10.32 15.03
CA LEU A 317 6.32 9.50 15.52
C LEU A 317 5.85 8.45 16.52
N ALA A 318 5.04 8.84 17.52
CA ALA A 318 4.47 7.93 18.51
C ALA A 318 3.64 6.83 17.85
N ARG A 319 2.82 7.20 16.85
CA ARG A 319 2.05 6.24 16.05
C ARG A 319 2.95 5.28 15.28
N LYS A 320 4.10 5.73 14.78
CA LYS A 320 5.02 4.87 14.02
C LYS A 320 5.82 3.93 14.90
N ILE A 321 6.16 4.34 16.13
CA ILE A 321 6.90 3.53 17.10
C ILE A 321 6.01 2.48 17.76
N ASN A 322 4.75 2.82 18.06
CA ASN A 322 3.82 1.92 18.76
C ASN A 322 3.18 0.85 17.84
N ARG A 323 3.65 0.69 16.60
CA ARG A 323 3.11 -0.24 15.59
C ARG A 323 4.14 -1.29 15.21
#